data_AF-A0A8J7F1M2-F1
#
_entry.id   AF-A0A8J7F1M2-F1
#
_cell.length_a   1.000
_cell.length_b   1.000
_cell.length_c   1.000
_cell.angle_alpha   90.00
_cell.angle_beta   90.00
_cell.angle_gamma   90.00
#
_symmetry.space_group_name_H-M   'P 1'
#
loop_
_entity.id
_entity.type
_entity.pdbx_description
1 polymer ?
#
loop_
_entity_poly.entity_id
_entity_poly.type
_entity_poly.pdbx_seq_one_letter_code
_entity_poly.pdbx_strand_id
1 'polypeptide(L)' 'MSEYRVITKRIVSPDGKVISEAKSVAKASGDNNTQVSQSVSVNVSSSSNSSSSSSSSSSSSKS' A
#
# COMPACT_ATOMS: atom_id res chain seq x y z
N MET A 1 13.17 5.96 -16.72
CA MET A 1 13.39 5.92 -15.26
C MET A 1 12.20 5.22 -14.62
N SER A 2 12.37 4.54 -13.48
CA SER A 2 11.24 4.02 -12.71
C SER A 2 11.18 4.69 -11.35
N GLU A 3 10.04 5.26 -10.99
CA GLU A 3 9.80 5.78 -9.65
C GLU A 3 9.16 4.70 -8.79
N TYR A 4 9.54 4.67 -7.52
CA TYR A 4 9.04 3.72 -6.55
C TYR A 4 8.84 4.41 -5.21
N ARG A 5 7.64 4.31 -4.64
CA ARG A 5 7.29 4.89 -3.35
C ARG A 5 6.57 3.88 -2.48
N VAL A 6 6.95 3.85 -1.20
CA VAL A 6 6.29 3.04 -0.17
C VAL A 6 5.82 3.96 0.94
N ILE A 7 4.54 3.82 1.30
CA ILE A 7 3.94 4.51 2.43
C ILE A 7 3.41 3.45 3.38
N THR A 8 3.85 3.51 4.63
CA THR A 8 3.32 2.69 5.72
C THR A 8 2.66 3.59 6.74
N LYS A 9 1.39 3.33 7.06
CA LYS A 9 0.66 3.99 8.15
C LYS A 9 0.23 2.94 9.17
N ARG A 10 0.36 3.27 10.44
CA ARG A 10 0.04 2.38 11.56
C ARG A 10 -0.88 3.08 12.54
N ILE A 11 -1.81 2.32 13.09
CA ILE A 11 -2.53 2.67 14.31
C ILE A 11 -1.93 1.82 15.43
N VAL A 12 -1.47 2.49 16.49
CA VAL A 12 -0.77 1.86 17.61
C VAL A 12 -1.55 2.13 18.89
N SER A 13 -1.82 1.08 19.65
CA SER A 13 -2.47 1.18 20.95
C SER A 13 -1.53 1.77 22.02
N PRO A 14 -2.05 2.22 23.18
CA PRO A 14 -1.21 2.81 24.23
C PRO A 14 -0.14 1.86 24.79
N ASP A 15 -0.34 0.55 24.70
CA ASP A 15 0.64 -0.48 25.08
C ASP A 15 1.68 -0.78 23.99
N GLY A 16 1.67 -0.03 22.89
CA GLY A 16 2.65 -0.12 21.81
C GLY A 16 2.34 -1.17 20.74
N LYS A 17 1.20 -1.87 20.81
CA LYS A 17 0.83 -2.86 19.80
C LYS A 17 0.27 -2.20 18.55
N VAL A 18 0.64 -2.71 17.37
CA VAL A 18 0.06 -2.27 16.10
C VAL A 18 -1.29 -2.94 15.92
N ILE A 19 -2.37 -2.17 16.03
CA ILE A 19 -3.75 -2.65 15.86
C ILE A 19 -4.18 -2.60 14.39
N SER A 20 -3.56 -1.75 13.58
CA SER A 20 -3.73 -1.78 12.13
C SER A 20 -2.52 -1.23 11.41
N GLU A 21 -2.17 -1.82 10.27
CA GLU A 21 -1.14 -1.35 9.36
C GLU A 21 -1.70 -1.29 7.93
N ALA A 22 -1.58 -0.13 7.30
CA ALA A 22 -1.81 0.05 5.87
C ALA A 22 -0.46 0.27 5.17
N LYS A 23 -0.17 -0.57 4.18
CA LYS A 23 1.01 -0.46 3.31
C LYS A 23 0.56 -0.21 1.89
N SER A 24 0.97 0.94 1.34
CA SER A 24 0.77 1.32 -0.06
C SER A 24 2.11 1.31 -0.79
N VAL A 25 2.17 0.60 -1.90
CA VAL A 25 3.32 0.53 -2.79
C VAL A 25 2.88 1.10 -4.14
N ALA A 26 3.53 2.17 -4.59
CA ALA A 26 3.30 2.75 -5.90
C ALA A 26 4.57 2.65 -6.74
N LYS A 27 4.41 2.24 -7.99
CA LYS A 27 5.46 2.14 -8.99
C LYS A 27 5.02 2.89 -10.24
N ALA A 28 5.88 3.77 -10.75
CA ALA A 28 5.69 4.39 -12.05
C ALA A 28 6.86 4.03 -12.97
N SER A 29 6.58 3.75 -14.23
CA SER A 29 7.56 3.40 -15.26
C SER A 29 7.08 3.84 -16.65
N GLY A 30 7.95 3.67 -17.65
CA GLY A 30 7.71 4.17 -19.01
C GLY A 30 8.11 5.64 -19.15
N ASP A 31 8.17 6.12 -20.39
CA ASP A 31 8.46 7.53 -20.66
C ASP A 31 7.36 8.40 -20.07
N ASN A 32 7.75 9.45 -19.34
CA ASN A 32 6.83 10.32 -18.59
C ASN A 32 5.87 9.58 -17.66
N ASN A 33 6.29 8.47 -17.04
CA ASN A 33 5.47 7.70 -16.09
C ASN A 33 4.16 7.17 -16.70
N THR A 34 4.16 6.83 -17.98
CA THR A 34 3.02 6.29 -18.73
C THR A 34 2.44 5.02 -18.14
N GLN A 35 3.16 4.28 -17.31
CA GLN A 35 2.67 3.12 -16.59
C GLN A 35 2.73 3.38 -15.09
N VAL A 36 1.59 3.30 -14.42
CA VAL A 36 1.51 3.40 -12.96
C VAL A 36 0.85 2.14 -12.42
N SER A 37 1.41 1.56 -11.37
CA SER A 37 0.80 0.46 -10.63
C SER A 37 0.86 0.75 -9.15
N GLN A 38 -0.25 0.52 -8.46
CA GLN A 38 -0.35 0.69 -7.03
C GLN A 38 -0.94 -0.57 -6.41
N SER A 39 -0.38 -0.97 -5.26
CA SER A 39 -0.95 -2.00 -4.41
C SER A 39 -1.10 -1.46 -3.00
N VAL A 40 -2.28 -1.62 -2.42
CA VAL A 40 -2.59 -1.28 -1.04
C VAL A 40 -2.95 -2.56 -0.31
N SER A 41 -2.36 -2.73 0.87
CA SER A 41 -2.65 -3.84 1.77
C SER A 41 -2.93 -3.28 3.15
N VAL A 42 -3.98 -3.76 3.80
CA VAL A 42 -4.38 -3.39 5.15
C VAL A 42 -4.43 -4.65 5.97
N ASN A 43 -3.68 -4.66 7.07
CA ASN A 43 -3.76 -5.67 8.10
C ASN A 43 -4.40 -5.04 9.33
N VAL A 44 -5.39 -5.73 9.88
CA VAL A 44 -6.06 -5.34 11.13
C VAL A 44 -5.88 -6.49 12.10
N SER A 45 -5.36 -6.17 13.27
CA SER A 45 -5.13 -7.12 14.34
C SER A 45 -5.86 -6.65 15.59
N SER A 46 -6.68 -7.53 16.14
CA SER A 46 -7.33 -7.37 17.43
C SER A 46 -6.92 -8.52 18.34
N SER A 47 -7.22 -8.44 19.64
CA SER A 47 -6.86 -9.48 20.62
C SER A 47 -7.40 -10.88 20.26
N SER A 48 -8.44 -10.98 19.44
CA SER A 48 -9.13 -12.26 19.17
C SER A 48 -9.19 -12.62 17.70
N ASN A 49 -8.88 -11.70 16.80
CA ASN A 49 -8.97 -11.94 15.36
C ASN A 49 -8.01 -11.05 14.57
N SER A 50 -7.52 -11.59 13.46
CA SER A 50 -6.81 -10.83 12.44
C SER A 50 -7.59 -10.86 11.13
N SER A 51 -7.51 -9.77 10.38
CA SER A 51 -8.06 -9.72 9.03
C SER A 51 -7.11 -8.94 8.15
N SER A 52 -7.01 -9.36 6.89
CA SER A 52 -6.22 -8.69 5.89
C SER A 52 -7.05 -8.45 4.64
N SER A 53 -6.81 -7.32 3.99
CA SER A 53 -7.41 -6.98 2.73
C SER A 53 -6.38 -6.32 1.84
N SER A 54 -6.42 -6.64 0.56
CA SER A 54 -5.50 -6.08 -0.43
C SER A 54 -6.26 -5.70 -1.69
N SER A 55 -5.80 -4.61 -2.30
CA SER A 55 -6.32 -4.12 -3.57
C SER A 55 -5.15 -3.63 -4.40
N SER A 56 -5.16 -3.93 -5.69
CA SER A 56 -4.20 -3.43 -6.65
C SER A 56 -4.90 -2.74 -7.80
N SER A 57 -4.23 -1.75 -8.37
CA SER A 57 -4.67 -1.05 -9.57
C SER A 57 -3.46 -0.76 -10.44
N SER A 58 -3.68 -0.75 -11.75
CA SER A 58 -2.66 -0.39 -12.72
C SER A 58 -3.30 0.42 -13.83
N SER A 59 -2.62 1.47 -14.25
CA SER A 59 -3.02 2.33 -15.36
C SER A 59 -1.87 2.44 -16.35
N SER A 60 -2.21 2.43 -17.63
CA SER A 60 -1.28 2.74 -18.71
C SER A 60 -1.87 3.80 -19.63
N SER A 61 -1.05 4.80 -19.96
CA SER A 61 -1.36 5.82 -20.95
C SER A 61 -0.54 5.54 -22.20
N LYS A 62 -1.17 5.58 -23.36
CA LYS A 62 -0.49 5.57 -24.66
C LYS A 62 -0.50 6.98 -25.20
N SER A 63 0.68 7.49 -25.57
CA SER A 63 0.82 8.75 -26.31
C SER A 63 0.49 8.55 -27.79
#